data_AF-A0A2T6B8H4-F1
#
_entry.id   AF-A0A2T6B8H4-F1
#
_cell.length_a   1.000
_cell.length_b   1.000
_cell.length_c   1.000
_cell.angle_alpha   90.00
_cell.angle_beta   90.00
_cell.angle_gamma   90.00
#
_symmetry.space_group_name_H-M   'P 1'
#
loop_
_entity.id
_entity.type
_entity.pdbx_description
1 polymer ?
#
loop_
_entity_poly.entity_id
_entity_poly.type
_entity_poly.pdbx_seq_one_letter_code
_entity_poly.pdbx_strand_id
1 'polypeptide(L)'
;MGGENLRERVEAAIGGALSGPLRTEFPVASEAEVLIRRDADRVLIGYLSVDPEPRDFWAESDGLGELRRFTRAEDPNDLLERLTAEGTPWLLVERYSHGLDHYSVANTRAYPDRQWDVGLYGVFIPCEEVRDMYRDRVKAEGEEAARAWLIEDTNGTLSEFSKSVNGEVYGAIVETWEIADGRPVRLGTEAVWGHIGTDYALEALSERMPEEASPEPAL
;
A
#
# COMPACT_ATOMS: atom_id res chain seq x y z
N MET A 1 13.85 13.03 -14.92
CA MET A 1 15.20 13.60 -14.69
C MET A 1 15.72 13.07 -13.35
N GLY A 2 16.14 11.81 -13.29
CA GLY A 2 16.51 11.15 -12.00
C GLY A 2 17.69 10.17 -12.10
N GLY A 3 18.59 10.39 -13.08
CA GLY A 3 19.70 9.48 -13.35
C GLY A 3 21.00 9.83 -12.61
N GLU A 4 21.16 11.08 -12.17
CA GLU A 4 22.42 11.56 -11.59
C GLU A 4 22.64 11.04 -10.16
N ASN A 5 21.59 11.00 -9.34
CA ASN A 5 21.66 10.50 -7.95
C ASN A 5 21.91 8.99 -7.87
N LEU A 6 21.19 8.18 -8.68
CA LEU A 6 21.37 6.72 -8.65
C LEU A 6 22.79 6.31 -9.05
N ARG A 7 23.31 6.90 -10.12
CA ARG A 7 24.66 6.60 -10.60
C ARG A 7 25.71 6.95 -9.55
N GLU A 8 25.65 8.15 -8.99
CA GLU A 8 26.60 8.60 -7.97
C GLU A 8 26.59 7.66 -6.75
N ARG A 9 25.42 7.19 -6.33
CA ARG A 9 25.29 6.25 -5.21
C ARG A 9 25.86 4.87 -5.52
N VAL A 10 25.68 4.37 -6.75
CA VAL A 10 26.31 3.11 -7.17
C VAL A 10 27.82 3.28 -7.29
N GLU A 11 28.31 4.36 -7.90
CA GLU A 11 29.73 4.69 -8.00
C GLU A 11 30.38 4.80 -6.61
N ALA A 12 29.69 5.41 -5.64
CA ALA A 12 30.11 5.46 -4.25
C ALA A 12 30.16 4.06 -3.61
N ALA A 13 29.16 3.20 -3.84
CA ALA A 13 29.13 1.84 -3.33
C ALA A 13 30.27 0.96 -3.89
N ILE A 14 30.63 1.14 -5.16
CA ILE A 14 31.71 0.38 -5.80
C ILE A 14 33.11 1.01 -5.62
N GLY A 15 33.18 2.25 -5.14
CA GLY A 15 34.44 2.99 -4.97
C GLY A 15 35.13 3.36 -6.28
N GLY A 16 34.36 3.57 -7.35
CA GLY A 16 34.89 3.82 -8.69
C GLY A 16 33.84 4.34 -9.67
N ALA A 17 34.31 4.98 -10.74
CA ALA A 17 33.44 5.52 -11.78
C ALA A 17 32.90 4.41 -12.70
N LEU A 18 31.63 4.50 -13.07
CA LEU A 18 31.04 3.63 -14.07
C LEU A 18 31.35 4.15 -15.47
N SER A 19 31.55 3.24 -16.41
CA SER A 19 31.64 3.51 -17.84
C SER A 19 30.40 2.95 -18.53
N GLY A 20 29.60 3.83 -19.13
CA GLY A 20 28.33 3.46 -19.79
C GLY A 20 27.08 3.81 -18.98
N PRO A 21 25.89 3.51 -19.52
CA PRO A 21 24.63 3.86 -18.90
C PRO A 21 24.25 2.89 -17.77
N LEU A 22 23.83 3.44 -16.64
CA LEU A 22 23.11 2.72 -15.59
C LEU A 22 21.66 3.19 -15.60
N ARG A 23 20.72 2.31 -15.93
CA ARG A 23 19.28 2.61 -15.97
C ARG A 23 18.51 1.43 -15.40
N THR A 24 17.66 1.71 -14.43
CA THR A 24 16.70 0.75 -13.92
C THR A 24 15.75 0.30 -15.03
N GLU A 25 15.25 -0.93 -14.92
CA GLU A 25 14.25 -1.51 -15.80
C GLU A 25 12.91 -0.78 -15.68
N PHE A 26 12.51 -0.42 -14.46
CA PHE A 26 11.28 0.30 -14.18
C PHE A 26 11.57 1.72 -13.66
N PRO A 27 10.62 2.67 -13.80
CA PRO A 27 10.74 3.99 -13.21
C PRO A 27 10.80 3.91 -11.68
N VAL A 28 11.78 4.56 -11.07
CA VAL A 28 11.87 4.68 -9.61
C VAL A 28 10.78 5.64 -9.10
N ALA A 29 9.95 5.19 -8.17
CA ALA A 29 8.88 5.98 -7.57
C ALA A 29 9.43 7.10 -6.67
N SER A 30 10.48 6.79 -5.89
CA SER A 30 11.17 7.73 -5.02
C SER A 30 12.66 7.41 -4.94
N GLU A 31 13.52 8.36 -5.30
CA GLU A 31 14.97 8.16 -5.20
C GLU A 31 15.45 8.00 -3.76
N ALA A 32 14.73 8.60 -2.80
CA ALA A 32 15.05 8.50 -1.38
C ALA A 32 14.90 7.06 -0.83
N GLU A 33 14.11 6.23 -1.52
CA GLU A 33 13.75 4.87 -1.12
C GLU A 33 14.53 3.79 -1.87
N VAL A 34 15.51 4.18 -2.68
CA VAL A 34 16.41 3.22 -3.33
C VAL A 34 17.36 2.64 -2.27
N LEU A 35 17.56 1.32 -2.29
CA LEU A 35 18.53 0.60 -1.49
C LEU A 35 19.64 0.08 -2.40
N ILE A 36 20.90 0.29 -2.03
CA ILE A 36 22.05 -0.22 -2.80
C ILE A 36 22.90 -1.08 -1.87
N ARG A 37 23.19 -2.30 -2.30
CA ARG A 37 24.09 -3.23 -1.62
C ARG A 37 25.13 -3.74 -2.58
N ARG A 38 26.38 -3.82 -2.12
CA ARG A 38 27.48 -4.39 -2.89
C ARG A 38 27.89 -5.71 -2.27
N ASP A 39 28.08 -6.70 -3.12
CA ASP A 39 28.70 -7.98 -2.78
C ASP A 39 29.77 -8.30 -3.84
N ALA A 40 31.04 -8.10 -3.48
CA ALA A 40 32.18 -8.19 -4.40
C ALA A 40 31.98 -7.35 -5.69
N ASP A 41 31.84 -7.99 -6.85
CA ASP A 41 31.64 -7.35 -8.16
C ASP A 41 30.16 -7.21 -8.52
N ARG A 42 29.26 -7.60 -7.61
CA ARG A 42 27.81 -7.49 -7.77
C ARG A 42 27.27 -6.30 -7.00
N VAL A 43 26.29 -5.65 -7.60
CA VAL A 43 25.51 -4.58 -7.00
C VAL A 43 24.03 -4.96 -7.08
N LEU A 44 23.37 -4.95 -5.93
CA LEU A 44 21.92 -5.07 -5.83
C LEU A 44 21.35 -3.66 -5.69
N ILE A 45 20.37 -3.35 -6.53
CA ILE A 45 19.64 -2.08 -6.52
C ILE A 45 18.19 -2.42 -6.22
N GLY A 46 17.77 -2.20 -4.99
CA GLY A 46 16.39 -2.30 -4.55
C GLY A 46 15.67 -0.96 -4.71
N TYR A 47 14.46 -0.94 -5.24
CA TYR A 47 13.65 0.28 -5.35
C TYR A 47 12.17 -0.02 -5.51
N LEU A 48 11.34 0.98 -5.24
CA LEU A 48 9.91 0.93 -5.54
C LEU A 48 9.62 1.52 -6.92
N SER A 49 8.66 0.92 -7.63
CA SER A 49 8.06 1.50 -8.83
C SER A 49 6.54 1.54 -8.67
N VAL A 50 5.89 2.55 -9.23
CA VAL A 50 4.42 2.61 -9.27
C VAL A 50 3.93 1.47 -10.16
N ASP A 51 2.98 0.69 -9.66
CA ASP A 51 2.34 -0.37 -10.42
C ASP A 51 1.60 0.25 -11.62
N PRO A 52 1.98 -0.11 -12.87
CA PRO A 52 1.34 0.45 -14.05
C PRO A 52 -0.06 -0.13 -14.29
N GLU A 53 -0.38 -1.29 -13.70
CA GLU A 53 -1.62 -2.01 -13.91
C GLU A 53 -2.16 -2.54 -12.56
N PRO A 54 -2.45 -1.63 -11.59
CA PRO A 54 -2.92 -2.05 -10.28
C PRO A 54 -4.26 -2.77 -10.45
N ARG A 55 -4.37 -3.91 -9.79
CA ARG A 55 -5.62 -4.68 -9.77
C ARG A 55 -6.68 -3.95 -8.96
N ASP A 56 -7.95 -4.28 -9.24
CA ASP A 56 -9.06 -3.72 -8.48
C ASP A 56 -9.00 -4.17 -7.01
N PHE A 57 -9.02 -3.20 -6.10
CA PHE A 57 -8.90 -3.45 -4.67
C PHE A 57 -9.93 -4.47 -4.17
N TRP A 58 -11.19 -4.31 -4.56
CA TRP A 58 -12.28 -5.16 -4.06
C TRP A 58 -12.35 -6.51 -4.77
N ALA A 59 -11.77 -6.65 -5.97
CA ALA A 59 -11.67 -7.92 -6.68
C ALA A 59 -10.59 -8.87 -6.12
N GLU A 60 -9.53 -8.34 -5.51
CA GLU A 60 -8.42 -9.14 -4.93
C GLU A 60 -8.54 -9.29 -3.41
N SER A 61 -9.46 -8.55 -2.77
CA SER A 61 -9.64 -8.49 -1.32
C SER A 61 -10.65 -9.52 -0.82
N ASP A 62 -10.42 -10.79 -1.15
CA ASP A 62 -11.20 -11.88 -0.56
C ASP A 62 -11.12 -11.79 0.97
N GLY A 63 -12.29 -11.69 1.61
CA GLY A 63 -12.37 -11.65 3.07
C GLY A 63 -12.20 -10.28 3.73
N LEU A 64 -12.12 -9.16 2.99
CA LEU A 64 -12.15 -7.82 3.61
C LEU A 64 -13.57 -7.29 3.85
N GLY A 65 -14.58 -7.90 3.25
CA GLY A 65 -15.98 -7.45 3.31
C GLY A 65 -16.43 -6.82 1.98
N GLU A 66 -17.55 -6.10 2.02
CA GLU A 66 -18.21 -5.57 0.84
C GLU A 66 -18.52 -4.07 1.01
N LEU A 67 -18.02 -3.23 0.09
CA LEU A 67 -18.41 -1.83 0.00
C LEU A 67 -19.52 -1.66 -1.05
N ARG A 68 -20.76 -1.52 -0.58
CA ARG A 68 -21.90 -1.22 -1.46
C ARG A 68 -22.08 0.27 -1.61
N ARG A 69 -21.73 0.78 -2.78
CA ARG A 69 -21.95 2.18 -3.14
C ARG A 69 -23.44 2.47 -3.27
N PHE A 70 -23.89 3.60 -2.72
CA PHE A 70 -25.23 4.10 -3.00
C PHE A 70 -25.31 4.55 -4.46
N THR A 71 -26.16 3.87 -5.23
CA THR A 71 -26.47 4.24 -6.61
C THR A 71 -27.92 4.70 -6.71
N ARG A 72 -28.30 5.33 -7.83
CA ARG A 72 -29.70 5.72 -8.07
C ARG A 72 -30.65 4.53 -8.26
N ALA A 73 -30.12 3.32 -8.44
CA ALA A 73 -30.88 2.13 -8.80
C ALA A 73 -31.32 1.30 -7.58
N GLU A 74 -30.71 1.50 -6.42
CA GLU A 74 -31.03 0.81 -5.17
C GLU A 74 -31.49 1.85 -4.14
N ASP A 75 -32.59 1.60 -3.44
CA ASP A 75 -33.00 2.45 -2.33
C ASP A 75 -32.07 2.16 -1.13
N PRO A 76 -31.25 3.13 -0.70
CA PRO A 76 -30.37 2.95 0.44
C PRO A 76 -31.13 2.55 1.71
N ASN A 77 -32.37 3.01 1.89
CA ASN A 77 -33.15 2.71 3.08
C ASN A 77 -33.54 1.23 3.14
N ASP A 78 -34.01 0.65 2.03
CA ASP A 78 -34.37 -0.77 1.96
C ASP A 78 -33.18 -1.68 2.29
N LEU A 79 -31.99 -1.33 1.79
CA LEU A 79 -30.76 -2.07 2.10
C LEU A 79 -30.43 -1.99 3.60
N LEU A 80 -30.45 -0.80 4.18
CA LEU A 80 -30.11 -0.60 5.60
C LEU A 80 -31.15 -1.25 6.53
N GLU A 81 -32.44 -1.18 6.19
CA GLU A 81 -33.51 -1.84 6.92
C GLU A 81 -33.35 -3.35 6.92
N ARG A 82 -33.04 -3.94 5.74
CA ARG A 82 -32.76 -5.37 5.61
C ARG A 82 -31.56 -5.80 6.46
N LEU A 83 -30.41 -5.11 6.33
CA LEU A 83 -29.21 -5.46 7.10
C LEU A 83 -29.47 -5.39 8.61
N THR A 84 -30.24 -4.38 9.05
CA THR A 84 -30.65 -4.23 10.45
C THR A 84 -31.57 -5.36 10.90
N ALA A 85 -32.55 -5.75 10.09
CA ALA A 85 -33.47 -6.85 10.39
C ALA A 85 -32.76 -8.21 10.46
N GLU A 86 -31.72 -8.40 9.65
CA GLU A 86 -30.87 -9.60 9.65
C GLU A 86 -29.87 -9.62 10.82
N GLY A 87 -29.71 -8.51 11.55
CA GLY A 87 -28.70 -8.38 12.60
C GLY A 87 -27.27 -8.35 12.06
N THR A 88 -27.09 -8.04 10.78
CA THR A 88 -25.78 -7.90 10.15
C THR A 88 -25.19 -6.54 10.53
N PRO A 89 -24.01 -6.45 11.17
CA PRO A 89 -23.41 -5.16 11.46
C PRO A 89 -22.99 -4.48 10.14
N TRP A 90 -23.19 -3.16 10.06
CA TRP A 90 -22.87 -2.35 8.91
C TRP A 90 -22.44 -0.95 9.33
N LEU A 91 -21.65 -0.29 8.48
CA LEU A 91 -21.17 1.06 8.72
C LEU A 91 -21.38 1.93 7.48
N LEU A 92 -21.92 3.14 7.68
CA LEU A 92 -21.98 4.13 6.61
C LEU A 92 -20.57 4.61 6.28
N VAL A 93 -20.30 4.78 5.00
CA VAL A 93 -19.02 5.26 4.47
C VAL A 93 -19.22 6.62 3.83
N GLU A 94 -18.33 7.54 4.17
CA GLU A 94 -18.19 8.84 3.52
C GLU A 94 -16.98 8.83 2.60
N ARG A 95 -17.06 9.64 1.54
CA ARG A 95 -15.93 9.98 0.68
C ARG A 95 -15.64 11.47 0.82
N TYR A 96 -14.38 11.79 1.11
CA TYR A 96 -13.80 13.13 0.93
C TYR A 96 -13.03 13.18 -0.39
N SER A 97 -13.21 14.23 -1.19
CA SER A 97 -12.61 14.35 -2.53
C SER A 97 -12.05 15.76 -2.77
N HIS A 98 -10.74 15.94 -2.57
CA HIS A 98 -10.04 17.21 -2.86
C HIS A 98 -8.62 16.94 -3.36
N GLY A 99 -8.47 16.78 -4.67
CA GLY A 99 -7.22 16.34 -5.30
C GLY A 99 -6.97 14.83 -5.16
N LEU A 100 -7.20 14.28 -3.96
CA LEU A 100 -7.21 12.84 -3.66
C LEU A 100 -8.55 12.41 -3.09
N ASP A 101 -8.83 11.12 -3.20
CA ASP A 101 -10.01 10.47 -2.65
C ASP A 101 -9.70 9.75 -1.34
N HIS A 102 -10.49 10.05 -0.31
CA HIS A 102 -10.36 9.43 0.99
C HIS A 102 -11.70 8.87 1.45
N TYR A 103 -11.69 7.64 1.93
CA TYR A 103 -12.86 6.94 2.44
C TYR A 103 -12.71 6.69 3.93
N SER A 104 -13.80 6.86 4.66
CA SER A 104 -13.85 6.56 6.08
C SER A 104 -15.26 6.23 6.52
N VAL A 105 -15.38 5.59 7.68
CA VAL A 105 -16.67 5.49 8.36
C VAL A 105 -17.23 6.90 8.60
N ALA A 106 -18.53 7.06 8.44
CA ALA A 106 -19.19 8.35 8.51
C ALA A 106 -19.00 9.00 9.89
N ASN A 107 -18.65 10.28 9.89
CA ASN A 107 -18.40 11.09 11.11
C ASN A 107 -17.23 10.62 11.99
N THR A 108 -16.29 9.81 11.50
CA THR A 108 -15.12 9.36 12.30
C THR A 108 -13.84 10.10 11.96
N ARG A 109 -13.76 10.80 10.82
CA ARG A 109 -12.63 11.65 10.44
C ARG A 109 -13.02 13.12 10.38
N ALA A 110 -12.11 13.98 10.83
CA ALA A 110 -12.20 15.42 10.68
C ALA A 110 -11.58 15.83 9.34
N TYR A 111 -12.40 16.28 8.40
CA TYR A 111 -11.94 16.82 7.12
C TYR A 111 -11.98 18.35 7.14
N PRO A 112 -10.99 19.05 6.56
CA PRO A 112 -10.92 20.52 6.57
C PRO A 112 -12.18 21.19 6.00
N ASP A 113 -12.69 20.70 4.86
CA ASP A 113 -13.81 21.29 4.12
C ASP A 113 -15.01 20.32 4.01
N ARG A 114 -15.44 19.78 5.16
CA ARG A 114 -16.53 18.78 5.27
C ARG A 114 -17.86 19.24 4.66
N GLN A 115 -18.09 20.55 4.55
CA GLN A 115 -19.31 21.11 3.93
C GLN A 115 -19.40 20.82 2.43
N TRP A 116 -18.26 20.71 1.73
CA TRP A 116 -18.21 20.72 0.26
C TRP A 116 -17.69 19.42 -0.31
N ASP A 117 -16.61 18.91 0.29
CA ASP A 117 -15.83 17.83 -0.31
C ASP A 117 -16.19 16.47 0.27
N VAL A 118 -17.10 16.40 1.25
CA VAL A 118 -17.51 15.17 1.91
C VAL A 118 -18.96 14.83 1.58
N GLY A 119 -19.19 13.59 1.16
CA GLY A 119 -20.53 13.05 0.94
C GLY A 119 -20.65 11.58 1.35
N LEU A 120 -21.87 11.15 1.68
CA LEU A 120 -22.16 9.73 1.86
C LEU A 120 -21.91 8.98 0.56
N TYR A 121 -21.11 7.92 0.64
CA TYR A 121 -20.69 7.12 -0.49
C TYR A 121 -21.45 5.79 -0.56
N GLY A 122 -21.66 5.15 0.58
CA GLY A 122 -22.25 3.81 0.62
C GLY A 122 -22.29 3.22 2.01
N VAL A 123 -22.45 1.90 2.05
CA VAL A 123 -22.39 1.08 3.26
C VAL A 123 -21.30 0.03 3.13
N PHE A 124 -20.53 -0.15 4.18
CA PHE A 124 -19.58 -1.23 4.32
C PHE A 124 -20.20 -2.36 5.16
N ILE A 125 -20.12 -3.57 4.63
CA ILE A 125 -20.58 -4.80 5.26
C ILE A 125 -19.33 -5.65 5.53
N PRO A 126 -18.94 -5.85 6.80
CA PRO A 126 -17.75 -6.63 7.12
C PRO A 126 -17.89 -8.09 6.69
N CYS A 127 -16.76 -8.76 6.45
CA CYS A 127 -16.70 -10.19 6.15
C CYS A 127 -17.23 -11.05 7.31
N GLU A 128 -17.40 -12.35 7.08
CA GLU A 128 -17.91 -13.28 8.10
C GLU A 128 -17.02 -13.32 9.35
N GLU A 129 -15.71 -13.39 9.18
CA GLU A 129 -14.75 -13.43 10.28
C GLU A 129 -14.84 -12.19 11.19
N VAL A 130 -14.90 -10.99 10.60
CA VAL A 130 -15.05 -9.74 11.35
C VAL A 130 -16.42 -9.65 12.02
N ARG A 131 -17.48 -10.15 11.37
CA ARG A 131 -18.82 -10.23 11.97
C ARG A 131 -18.86 -11.17 13.17
N ASP A 132 -18.10 -12.27 13.14
CA ASP A 132 -18.00 -13.23 14.23
C ASP A 132 -17.26 -12.64 15.41
N MET A 133 -16.10 -12.02 15.15
CA MET A 133 -15.34 -11.28 16.15
C MET A 133 -16.14 -10.16 16.80
N TYR A 134 -16.94 -9.43 16.02
CA TYR A 134 -17.85 -8.41 16.53
C TYR A 134 -18.80 -9.01 17.56
N ARG A 135 -19.49 -10.11 17.24
CA ARG A 135 -20.46 -10.75 18.14
C ARG A 135 -19.82 -11.25 19.43
N ASP A 136 -18.58 -11.74 19.36
CA ASP A 136 -17.86 -12.18 20.55
C ASP A 136 -17.41 -11.01 21.43
N ARG A 137 -16.96 -9.91 20.82
CA ARG A 137 -16.69 -8.65 21.55
C ARG A 137 -17.93 -8.06 22.20
N VAL A 138 -19.09 -8.10 21.53
CA VAL A 138 -20.36 -7.64 22.13
C VAL A 138 -20.65 -8.40 23.44
N LYS A 139 -20.41 -9.72 23.48
CA LYS A 139 -20.61 -10.53 24.68
C LYS A 139 -19.58 -10.26 25.78
N ALA A 140 -18.33 -10.00 25.39
CA ALA A 140 -17.21 -9.87 26.33
C ALA A 140 -17.04 -8.44 26.89
N GLU A 141 -17.24 -7.43 26.04
CA GLU A 141 -16.87 -6.03 26.28
C GLU A 141 -18.07 -5.06 26.16
N GLY A 142 -19.19 -5.52 25.60
CA GLY A 142 -20.39 -4.72 25.35
C GLY A 142 -20.44 -4.10 23.96
N GLU A 143 -21.65 -3.68 23.55
CA GLU A 143 -21.94 -3.16 22.20
C GLU A 143 -21.10 -1.94 21.83
N GLU A 144 -20.91 -1.00 22.76
CA GLU A 144 -20.18 0.24 22.51
C GLU A 144 -18.71 -0.02 22.16
N ALA A 145 -18.04 -0.87 22.95
CA ALA A 145 -16.66 -1.25 22.73
C ALA A 145 -16.49 -2.07 21.44
N ALA A 146 -17.38 -3.03 21.19
CA ALA A 146 -17.39 -3.80 19.95
C ALA A 146 -17.58 -2.91 18.72
N ARG A 147 -18.46 -1.89 18.81
CA ARG A 147 -18.71 -0.94 17.73
C ARG A 147 -17.53 0.00 17.50
N ALA A 148 -16.86 0.45 18.55
CA ALA A 148 -15.63 1.25 18.41
C ALA A 148 -14.52 0.45 17.70
N TRP A 149 -14.33 -0.81 18.09
CA TRP A 149 -13.40 -1.73 17.41
C TRP A 149 -13.75 -1.92 15.93
N LEU A 150 -15.02 -2.17 15.62
CA LEU A 150 -15.46 -2.37 14.23
C LEU A 150 -15.21 -1.13 13.36
N ILE A 151 -15.40 0.06 13.93
CA ILE A 151 -15.11 1.33 13.25
C ILE A 151 -13.62 1.47 12.96
N GLU A 152 -12.75 1.10 13.90
CA GLU A 152 -11.30 1.14 13.74
C GLU A 152 -10.85 0.17 12.64
N ASP A 153 -11.29 -1.08 12.72
CA ASP A 153 -11.01 -2.15 11.75
C ASP A 153 -11.45 -1.74 10.33
N THR A 154 -12.69 -1.27 10.19
CA THR A 154 -13.23 -0.81 8.90
C THR A 154 -12.48 0.40 8.37
N ASN A 155 -12.09 1.35 9.21
CA ASN A 155 -11.28 2.49 8.78
C ASN A 155 -9.88 2.08 8.33
N GLY A 156 -9.30 1.01 8.87
CA GLY A 156 -8.07 0.40 8.37
C GLY A 156 -8.24 -0.03 6.90
N THR A 157 -9.26 -0.84 6.63
CA THR A 157 -9.59 -1.29 5.26
C THR A 157 -9.86 -0.13 4.31
N LEU A 158 -10.66 0.86 4.73
CA LEU A 158 -10.97 2.04 3.90
C LEU A 158 -9.75 2.94 3.66
N SER A 159 -8.77 2.92 4.57
CA SER A 159 -7.50 3.64 4.39
C SER A 159 -6.67 3.01 3.27
N GLU A 160 -6.60 1.68 3.23
CA GLU A 160 -5.93 0.96 2.12
C GLU A 160 -6.68 1.14 0.80
N PHE A 161 -8.01 1.11 0.82
CA PHE A 161 -8.80 1.42 -0.36
C PHE A 161 -8.52 2.86 -0.87
N SER A 162 -8.40 3.82 0.03
CA SER A 162 -8.04 5.21 -0.31
C SER A 162 -6.68 5.29 -1.01
N LYS A 163 -5.65 4.62 -0.47
CA LYS A 163 -4.32 4.54 -1.09
C LYS A 163 -4.40 3.95 -2.50
N SER A 164 -5.09 2.82 -2.63
CA SER A 164 -5.25 2.12 -3.91
C SER A 164 -5.87 3.01 -4.99
N VAL A 165 -6.99 3.70 -4.71
CA VAL A 165 -7.64 4.57 -5.71
C VAL A 165 -6.82 5.81 -6.07
N ASN A 166 -5.91 6.22 -5.19
CA ASN A 166 -5.00 7.34 -5.41
C ASN A 166 -3.71 6.92 -6.14
N GLY A 167 -3.60 5.65 -6.56
CA GLY A 167 -2.45 5.13 -7.29
C GLY A 167 -1.25 4.80 -6.41
N GLU A 168 -1.42 4.73 -5.09
CA GLU A 168 -0.39 4.24 -4.17
C GLU A 168 -0.37 2.71 -4.18
N VAL A 169 -0.02 2.15 -5.34
CA VAL A 169 0.20 0.71 -5.51
C VAL A 169 1.57 0.55 -6.16
N TYR A 170 2.39 -0.31 -5.59
CA TYR A 170 3.81 -0.37 -5.89
C TYR A 170 4.30 -1.78 -6.17
N GLY A 171 5.34 -1.86 -7.00
CA GLY A 171 6.22 -3.01 -7.11
C GLY A 171 7.48 -2.82 -6.26
N ALA A 172 7.83 -3.83 -5.47
CA ALA A 172 9.14 -3.96 -4.84
C ALA A 172 10.08 -4.66 -5.82
N ILE A 173 11.10 -3.94 -6.29
CA ILE A 173 12.00 -4.40 -7.36
C ILE A 173 13.42 -4.51 -6.84
N VAL A 174 14.07 -5.64 -7.12
CA VAL A 174 15.49 -5.87 -6.88
C VAL A 174 16.16 -6.19 -8.20
N GLU A 175 17.09 -5.33 -8.61
CA GLU A 175 17.93 -5.58 -9.78
C GLU A 175 19.32 -6.03 -9.35
N THR A 176 19.79 -7.10 -9.99
CA THR A 176 21.17 -7.58 -9.83
C THR A 176 22.01 -7.09 -11.00
N TRP A 177 23.11 -6.42 -10.68
CA TRP A 177 24.08 -5.90 -11.63
C TRP A 177 25.46 -6.50 -11.34
N GLU A 178 26.22 -6.78 -12.39
CA GLU A 178 27.65 -7.07 -12.33
C GLU A 178 28.43 -5.88 -12.88
N ILE A 179 29.52 -5.52 -12.21
CA ILE A 179 30.42 -4.45 -12.65
C ILE A 179 31.74 -5.05 -13.12
N ALA A 180 31.87 -5.25 -14.43
CA ALA A 180 33.11 -5.77 -15.04
C ALA A 180 33.86 -4.63 -15.73
N ASP A 181 35.12 -4.40 -15.36
CA ASP A 181 35.96 -3.32 -15.91
C ASP A 181 35.28 -1.93 -15.86
N GLY A 182 34.55 -1.67 -14.78
CA GLY A 182 33.78 -0.44 -14.58
C GLY A 182 32.52 -0.35 -15.45
N ARG A 183 32.14 -1.38 -16.21
CA ARG A 183 30.90 -1.40 -17.00
C ARG A 183 29.79 -2.12 -16.24
N PRO A 184 28.63 -1.48 -16.02
CA PRO A 184 27.49 -2.14 -15.40
C PRO A 184 26.76 -3.04 -16.42
N VAL A 185 26.53 -4.30 -16.04
CA VAL A 185 25.74 -5.27 -16.80
C VAL A 185 24.63 -5.81 -15.90
N ARG A 186 23.37 -5.59 -16.27
CA ARG A 186 22.24 -6.16 -15.51
C ARG A 186 22.17 -7.67 -15.74
N LEU A 187 22.21 -8.44 -14.66
CA LEU A 187 22.11 -9.90 -14.67
C LEU A 187 20.66 -10.37 -14.54
N GLY A 188 19.81 -9.62 -13.83
CA GLY A 188 18.42 -9.99 -13.63
C GLY A 188 17.63 -8.95 -12.83
N THR A 189 16.31 -9.14 -12.84
CA THR A 189 15.33 -8.28 -12.17
C THR A 189 14.30 -9.18 -11.51
N GLU A 190 14.13 -9.01 -10.20
CA GLU A 190 13.05 -9.62 -9.43
C GLU A 190 12.05 -8.52 -9.07
N ALA A 191 10.77 -8.72 -9.36
CA ALA A 191 9.73 -7.73 -9.11
C ALA A 191 8.49 -8.41 -8.52
N VAL A 192 7.99 -7.87 -7.42
CA VAL A 192 6.73 -8.28 -6.80
C VAL A 192 5.82 -7.06 -6.75
N TRP A 193 4.67 -7.17 -7.41
CA TRP A 193 3.70 -6.08 -7.65
C TRP A 193 2.48 -6.17 -6.73
N GLY A 194 1.71 -5.09 -6.66
CA GLY A 194 0.44 -5.05 -5.93
C GLY A 194 0.54 -4.64 -4.46
N HIS A 195 1.65 -4.08 -4.00
CA HIS A 195 1.75 -3.57 -2.63
C HIS A 195 1.05 -2.22 -2.50
N ILE A 196 -0.01 -2.15 -1.70
CA ILE A 196 -0.78 -0.90 -1.49
C ILE A 196 -0.08 -0.04 -0.43
N GLY A 197 0.29 1.19 -0.77
CA GLY A 197 1.06 2.06 0.10
C GLY A 197 2.56 1.72 0.14
N THR A 198 3.38 2.72 0.47
CA THR A 198 4.83 2.59 0.50
C THR A 198 5.33 1.69 1.62
N ASP A 199 4.67 1.69 2.79
CA ASP A 199 5.13 0.94 3.97
C ASP A 199 5.25 -0.57 3.70
N TYR A 200 4.19 -1.20 3.18
CA TYR A 200 4.21 -2.63 2.84
C TYR A 200 5.16 -2.95 1.68
N ALA A 201 5.29 -2.03 0.72
CA ALA A 201 6.20 -2.20 -0.40
C ALA A 201 7.68 -2.13 0.04
N LEU A 202 8.00 -1.23 0.98
CA LEU A 202 9.32 -1.10 1.57
C LEU A 202 9.67 -2.30 2.47
N GLU A 203 8.72 -2.77 3.27
CA GLU A 203 8.90 -3.99 4.08
C GLU A 203 9.24 -5.18 3.16
N ALA A 204 8.44 -5.39 2.12
CA ALA A 204 8.69 -6.42 1.12
C ALA A 204 10.05 -6.25 0.43
N LEU A 205 10.44 -5.02 0.10
CA LEU A 205 11.75 -4.74 -0.50
C LEU A 205 12.90 -5.08 0.47
N SER A 206 12.78 -4.69 1.74
CA SER A 206 13.77 -4.94 2.78
C SER A 206 13.99 -6.43 3.03
N GLU A 207 12.92 -7.25 3.04
CA GLU A 207 13.02 -8.70 3.18
C GLU A 207 13.77 -9.39 2.03
N ARG A 208 13.77 -8.78 0.84
CA ARG A 208 14.41 -9.32 -0.38
C ARG A 208 15.85 -8.85 -0.55
N MET A 209 16.24 -7.78 0.15
CA MET A 209 17.59 -7.24 0.11
C MET A 209 18.44 -7.92 1.20
N PRO A 210 19.66 -8.38 0.89
CA PRO A 210 20.54 -8.92 1.92
C PRO A 210 20.87 -7.85 2.97
N GLU A 211 21.05 -8.29 4.22
CA GLU A 211 21.52 -7.43 5.29
C GLU A 211 22.86 -6.78 4.92
N GLU A 212 23.06 -5.55 5.39
CA GLU A 212 24.33 -4.86 5.22
C GLU A 212 25.40 -5.62 5.99
N ALA A 213 26.42 -6.14 5.28
CA ALA A 213 27.52 -6.81 5.92
C ALA A 213 28.12 -5.88 6.98
N SER A 214 28.10 -6.29 8.25
CA SER A 214 28.74 -5.54 9.32
C SER A 214 30.22 -5.40 8.97
N PRO A 215 30.83 -4.20 9.11
CA PRO A 215 32.24 -4.04 8.82
C PRO A 215 33.04 -5.01 9.69
N GLU A 216 33.90 -5.82 9.06
CA GLU A 216 34.83 -6.67 9.81
C GLU A 216 35.60 -5.79 10.80
N PRO A 217 35.68 -6.19 12.08
CA PRO A 217 36.47 -5.43 13.04
C PRO A 217 37.91 -5.38 12.55
N ALA A 218 38.44 -4.17 12.39
CA ALA A 218 39.84 -3.97 12.02
C ALA A 218 40.75 -4.73 12.99
N LEU A 219 41.52 -5.69 12.45
CA LEU A 219 42.54 -6.45 13.18
C LEU A 219 43.75 -5.57 13.54
#